data_AF-A0A3Q0QPG0-F1
#
_entry.id   AF-A0A3Q0QPG0-F1
#
_cell.length_a   1.000
_cell.length_b   1.000
_cell.length_c   1.000
_cell.angle_alpha   90.00
_cell.angle_beta   90.00
_cell.angle_gamma   90.00
#
_symmetry.space_group_name_H-M   'P 1'
#
loop_
_entity.id
_entity.type
_entity.pdbx_description
1 polymer ?
#
loop_
_entity_poly.entity_id
_entity_poly.type
_entity_poly.pdbx_seq_one_letter_code
_entity_poly.pdbx_strand_id
1 'polypeptide(L)' 'MAFFGLTYLGYQNPIGDRPNQLYMMPLTESQQYGWMVSEKPEPWTQVRRFPRKNSEMTFVKEMFKTDRDFSLI' A
#
# COMPACT_ATOMS: atom_id res chain seq x y z
N MET A 1 0.59 -14.18 -28.54
CA MET A 1 1.34 -14.55 -27.32
C MET A 1 1.04 -13.50 -26.27
N ALA A 2 0.24 -13.84 -25.25
CA ALA A 2 -0.09 -12.92 -24.17
C ALA A 2 0.88 -13.17 -23.00
N PHE A 3 1.60 -12.12 -22.61
CA PHE A 3 2.42 -12.08 -21.42
C PHE A 3 1.51 -12.23 -20.19
N PHE A 4 1.51 -13.40 -19.55
CA PHE A 4 0.87 -13.59 -18.25
C PHE A 4 1.75 -12.93 -17.19
N GLY A 5 1.35 -11.72 -16.81
CA GLY A 5 1.97 -10.94 -15.74
C GLY A 5 1.90 -11.69 -14.41
N LEU A 6 3.08 -11.86 -13.81
CA LEU A 6 3.37 -12.34 -12.47
C LEU A 6 2.79 -11.40 -11.38
N THR A 7 1.47 -11.30 -11.25
CA THR A 7 0.86 -10.47 -10.19
C THR A 7 -0.27 -11.17 -9.45
N TYR A 8 -0.10 -12.44 -9.06
CA TYR A 8 -0.99 -13.10 -8.10
C TYR A 8 -0.22 -14.11 -7.25
N LEU A 9 0.59 -13.62 -6.32
CA LEU A 9 1.18 -14.40 -5.23
C LEU A 9 0.26 -14.36 -3.99
N GLY A 10 -1.05 -14.55 -4.21
CA GLY A 10 -2.08 -14.61 -3.18
C GLY A 10 -3.29 -15.39 -3.69
N TYR A 11 -3.99 -16.08 -2.80
CA TYR A 11 -5.17 -16.90 -3.11
C TYR A 11 -6.21 -16.05 -3.84
N GLN A 12 -6.38 -16.28 -5.15
CA GLN A 12 -7.46 -15.68 -5.91
C GLN A 12 -8.77 -16.14 -5.28
N ASN A 13 -9.49 -15.25 -4.61
CA ASN A 13 -10.84 -15.52 -4.13
C ASN A 13 -11.81 -15.00 -5.21
N PRO A 14 -12.32 -15.85 -6.13
CA PRO A 14 -13.21 -15.38 -7.20
C PRO A 14 -14.60 -14.95 -6.71
N ILE A 15 -14.90 -15.09 -5.41
CA ILE A 15 -16.26 -14.99 -4.84
C ILE A 15 -16.38 -13.87 -3.80
N GLY A 16 -15.28 -13.34 -3.25
CA GLY A 16 -15.35 -12.29 -2.23
C GLY A 16 -14.04 -11.58 -1.97
N ASP A 17 -14.10 -10.25 -1.89
CA ASP A 17 -12.95 -9.38 -1.69
C ASP A 17 -12.34 -9.48 -0.27
N ARG A 18 -13.05 -10.10 0.70
CA ARG A 18 -12.60 -10.18 2.11
C ARG A 18 -12.57 -11.60 2.67
N PRO A 19 -11.57 -11.92 3.50
CA PRO A 19 -11.40 -13.28 4.02
C PRO A 19 -12.48 -13.69 5.04
N ASN A 20 -13.13 -12.73 5.71
CA ASN A 20 -14.12 -12.95 6.77
C ASN A 20 -15.57 -13.17 6.27
N GLN A 21 -15.80 -13.25 4.96
CA GLN A 21 -17.15 -13.39 4.39
C GLN A 21 -17.65 -14.83 4.36
N LEU A 22 -16.74 -15.81 4.23
CA LEU A 22 -17.09 -17.23 4.04
C LEU A 22 -16.95 -18.06 5.32
N TYR A 23 -15.99 -17.70 6.18
CA TYR A 23 -15.64 -18.48 7.36
C TYR A 23 -15.73 -17.62 8.62
N MET A 24 -16.11 -18.24 9.74
CA MET A 24 -16.21 -17.56 11.04
C MET A 24 -14.84 -17.31 11.67
N MET A 25 -13.81 -18.06 11.26
CA MET A 25 -12.43 -17.93 11.75
C MET A 25 -11.43 -18.16 10.60
N PRO A 26 -10.23 -17.57 10.65
CA PRO A 26 -9.19 -17.81 9.65
C PRO A 26 -8.69 -19.26 9.78
N LEU A 27 -8.64 -19.97 8.65
CA LEU A 27 -8.19 -21.36 8.59
C LEU A 27 -6.66 -21.48 8.52
N THR A 28 -6.01 -20.44 7.96
CA THR A 28 -4.56 -20.34 7.84
C THR A 28 -4.06 -19.03 8.45
N GLU A 29 -2.77 -19.00 8.83
CA GLU A 29 -2.14 -17.79 9.37
C GLU A 29 -2.13 -16.64 8.34
N SER A 30 -1.95 -16.95 7.06
CA SER A 30 -2.01 -15.94 5.99
C SER A 30 -3.39 -15.28 5.85
N GLN A 31 -4.47 -16.00 6.17
CA GLN A 31 -5.83 -15.46 6.15
C GLN A 31 -6.11 -14.52 7.34
N GLN A 32 -5.28 -14.51 8.37
CA GLN A 32 -5.40 -13.54 9.47
C GLN A 32 -5.19 -12.11 8.97
N TYR A 33 -4.36 -11.94 7.94
CA TYR A 33 -4.15 -10.64 7.32
C TYR A 33 -5.45 -10.14 6.67
N GLY A 34 -5.89 -8.95 7.04
CA GLY A 34 -7.14 -8.37 6.52
C GLY A 34 -8.42 -8.90 7.18
N TRP A 35 -8.33 -9.86 8.11
CA TRP A 35 -9.51 -10.47 8.76
C TRP A 35 -10.36 -9.47 9.55
N MET A 36 -9.71 -8.53 10.23
CA MET A 36 -10.33 -7.48 11.05
C MET A 36 -10.52 -6.16 10.29
N VAL A 37 -10.40 -6.15 8.95
CA VAL A 37 -10.64 -4.93 8.19
C VAL A 37 -12.14 -4.60 8.23
N SER A 38 -12.46 -3.53 8.95
CA SER A 38 -13.81 -2.98 9.01
C SER A 38 -14.20 -2.36 7.66
N GLU A 39 -15.45 -2.55 7.26
CA GLU A 39 -16.06 -1.84 6.13
C GLU A 39 -16.04 -0.34 6.31
N LYS A 40 -16.27 0.09 7.55
CA LYS A 40 -16.35 1.49 7.90
C LYS A 40 -14.97 1.94 8.35
N PRO A 41 -14.47 3.08 7.84
CA PRO A 41 -13.21 3.62 8.30
C PRO A 41 -13.35 3.96 9.79
N GLU A 42 -12.36 3.56 10.57
CA GLU A 42 -12.31 3.83 11.99
C GLU A 42 -12.37 5.35 12.26
N PRO A 43 -12.99 5.81 13.35
CA PRO A 43 -13.18 7.24 13.62
C PRO A 43 -11.87 8.04 13.58
N TRP A 44 -10.76 7.45 14.06
CA TRP A 44 -9.44 8.09 14.06
C TRP A 44 -8.86 8.28 12.65
N THR A 45 -9.29 7.47 11.68
CA THR A 45 -8.85 7.53 10.27
C THR A 45 -9.55 8.66 9.52
N GLN A 46 -10.72 9.09 9.98
CA GLN A 46 -11.51 10.17 9.36
C GLN A 46 -10.93 11.57 9.65
N VAL A 47 -10.04 11.69 10.64
CA VAL A 47 -9.35 12.94 10.95
C VAL A 47 -8.41 13.31 9.79
N ARG A 48 -8.47 14.56 9.32
CA ARG A 48 -7.58 15.06 8.26
C ARG A 48 -6.12 14.87 8.66
N ARG A 49 -5.39 14.09 7.87
CA ARG A 49 -3.93 13.91 7.98
C ARG A 49 -3.24 14.71 6.90
N PHE A 50 -2.08 15.27 7.23
CA PHE A 50 -1.23 15.99 6.30
C PHE A 50 0.04 15.16 6.07
N PRO A 51 -0.02 14.09 5.26
CA PRO A 51 1.17 13.34 4.92
C PRO A 51 2.17 14.28 4.24
N ARG A 52 3.46 14.07 4.53
CA ARG A 52 4.51 14.82 3.87
C ARG A 52 4.48 14.49 2.38
N LYS A 53 4.09 15.47 1.56
CA LYS A 53 4.20 15.39 0.10
C LYS A 53 5.55 15.97 -0.31
N ASN A 54 6.41 15.15 -0.88
CA ASN A 54 7.66 15.63 -1.48
C ASN A 54 7.31 16.35 -2.78
N SER A 55 7.82 17.57 -2.97
CA SER A 55 7.77 18.26 -4.27
C SER A 55 8.86 17.73 -5.20
N GLU A 56 8.75 18.00 -6.50
CA GLU A 56 9.82 17.73 -7.48
C GLU A 56 11.16 18.36 -7.06
N MET A 57 11.13 19.53 -6.41
CA MET A 57 12.33 20.19 -5.84
C MET A 57 13.00 19.38 -4.70
N THR A 58 12.36 18.32 -4.20
CA THR A 58 13.00 17.40 -3.26
C THR A 58 14.12 16.61 -3.94
N PHE A 59 14.02 16.32 -5.23
CA PHE A 59 15.09 15.73 -6.04
C PHE A 59 16.37 16.58 -6.02
N VAL A 60 16.21 17.90 -6.05
CA VAL A 60 17.33 18.83 -5.96
C VAL A 60 18.13 18.63 -4.67
N LYS A 61 17.45 18.34 -3.54
CA LYS A 61 18.13 17.99 -2.28
C LYS A 61 18.89 16.66 -2.36
N GLU A 62 18.49 15.75 -3.23
CA GLU A 62 19.23 14.52 -3.48
C GLU A 62 20.46 14.79 -4.35
N MET A 63 20.34 15.64 -5.38
CA MET A 63 21.47 16.09 -6.21
C MET A 63 22.58 16.78 -5.39
N PHE A 64 22.21 17.62 -4.41
CA PHE A 64 23.16 18.23 -3.46
C PHE A 64 23.89 17.22 -2.57
N LYS A 65 23.31 16.03 -2.33
CA LYS A 65 23.99 14.98 -1.56
C LYS A 65 24.96 14.18 -2.42
N THR A 66 24.66 14.04 -3.72
CA THR A 66 25.45 13.24 -4.65
C THR A 66 26.64 14.02 -5.21
N ASP A 67 26.47 15.32 -5.44
CA ASP A 67 27.50 16.17 -6.02
C ASP A 67 27.73 17.41 -5.14
N ARG A 68 29.00 17.65 -4.79
CA ARG A 68 29.43 18.75 -3.92
C ARG A 68 29.45 20.09 -4.63
N ASP A 69 29.61 20.08 -5.96
CA ASP A 69 29.74 21.28 -6.79
C ASP A 69 28.42 21.63 -7.49
N PHE A 70 27.36 20.86 -7.24
CA PHE A 70 26.03 21.12 -7.78
C PHE A 70 25.48 22.47 -7.28
N SER A 71 25.05 23.32 -8.21
CA SER A 71 24.41 24.60 -7.91
C SER A 71 23.24 24.86 -8.86
N LEU A 72 22.21 25.56 -8.39
CA LEU A 72 20.98 25.87 -9.15
C LEU A 72 21.06 27.20 -9.92
N ILE A 73 22.26 27.75 -10.06
CA ILE A 73 22.52 29.07 -10.65
C ILE A 73 22.81 28.92 -12.14
#